data_AF-A0A817N098-F1
#
_entry.id   AF-A0A817N098-F1
#
_cell.length_a   1.000
_cell.length_b   1.000
_cell.length_c   1.000
_cell.angle_alpha   90.00
_cell.angle_beta   90.00
_cell.angle_gamma   90.00
#
_symmetry.space_group_name_H-M   'P 1'
#
loop_
_entity.id
_entity.type
_entity.pdbx_description
1 polymer ?
#
loop_
_entity_poly.entity_id
_entity_poly.type
_entity_poly.pdbx_seq_one_letter_code
_entity_poly.pdbx_strand_id
1 'polypeptide(L)'
;MSISLKPQNTKAAATKRIMRDLRDLDKIPIPGLGVCCPDESNPFLLHCNVLINDGPYRGIMIHLVLHIPEDYPLTGPAGNIAPGLEFDQRYHGHIHYDGKNGHALCNDLLTNYASHFRFIDDGNAKQASGWSPGYTLSTALLQIVTFFADPDLYREPTSESIDHLRMMVKEFHCRTCGHSYKKPNPEIIDYSTTVTSQDIDKISEIDEEKLKIERLRELKEKLTCGITKQNFIDDPICLGYPLLVKRDNYGRLWPETILELISYDAYVAEIQKSGENKLDYYEHLTFRSVTGKDYNHWLPIFINEEHFRKGQTIIQNSISVIYNGTALGSARYDFKPIMALNVLTTLMNKSSVQLFNGQMFESKHAIEAYCHFLRLLMHFIDIYPELDRHINETIENFSKDIRNRNKKVVSDIGEFLIKVALSKNYRFDQIKKYIYEEYFARQIYWIQRKNIIHNLLDIKINDLSNIFEAVKVSNHLLVFNLEMAETFIFSGVKERLDQAFGYPPDAVVEKFQQRLKAIKSIDRYSQFVQAIRMSDVIKTPDDMINLIITSIKVSDQQGYTRIQPSSDGQYRRFNRTTRYDQQSKYTNK
;
A
#
# COMPACT_ATOMS: atom_id res chain seq x y z
N MET A 1 10.88 11.32 -23.83
CA MET A 1 12.18 11.23 -23.11
C MET A 1 12.34 9.80 -22.61
N SER A 2 13.45 9.11 -22.90
CA SER A 2 13.78 7.86 -22.20
C SER A 2 14.03 8.16 -20.73
N ILE A 3 13.55 7.31 -19.82
CA ILE A 3 13.90 7.41 -18.41
C ILE A 3 15.41 7.13 -18.31
N SER A 4 16.21 8.19 -18.30
CA SER A 4 17.63 8.09 -17.95
C SER A 4 17.71 7.83 -16.44
N LEU A 5 17.53 6.56 -16.05
CA LEU A 5 17.85 6.09 -14.71
C LEU A 5 19.35 6.28 -14.53
N LYS A 6 19.78 7.37 -13.87
CA LYS A 6 21.19 7.46 -13.46
C LYS A 6 21.47 6.24 -12.58
N PRO A 7 22.52 5.45 -12.87
CA PRO A 7 22.86 4.30 -12.04
C PRO A 7 23.07 4.80 -10.61
N GLN A 8 22.26 4.31 -9.68
CA GLN A 8 22.52 4.61 -8.28
C GLN A 8 23.75 3.83 -7.84
N ASN A 9 24.59 4.48 -7.05
CA ASN A 9 25.64 3.78 -6.34
C ASN A 9 24.99 2.99 -5.19
N THR A 10 24.54 1.78 -5.49
CA THR A 10 23.84 0.86 -4.58
C THR A 10 24.64 0.66 -3.29
N LYS A 11 25.96 0.48 -3.41
CA LYS A 11 26.87 0.35 -2.27
C LYS A 11 26.84 1.57 -1.35
N ALA A 12 26.92 2.78 -1.89
CA ALA A 12 26.85 4.00 -1.08
C ALA A 12 25.48 4.18 -0.39
N ALA A 13 24.39 3.80 -1.05
CA ALA A 13 23.05 3.82 -0.47
C ALA A 13 22.92 2.81 0.68
N ALA A 14 23.42 1.58 0.47
CA ALA A 14 23.46 0.53 1.48
C ALA A 14 24.28 0.94 2.70
N THR A 15 25.48 1.51 2.51
CA THR A 15 26.29 2.05 3.62
C THR A 15 25.53 3.09 4.43
N LYS A 16 24.84 4.04 3.79
CA LYS A 16 24.04 5.05 4.51
C LYS A 16 22.92 4.42 5.33
N ARG A 17 22.25 3.41 4.78
CA ARG A 17 21.20 2.66 5.48
C ARG A 17 21.76 1.90 6.68
N ILE A 18 22.87 1.18 6.52
CA ILE A 18 23.54 0.44 7.61
C ILE A 18 23.90 1.38 8.76
N MET A 19 24.54 2.51 8.45
CA MET A 19 24.93 3.49 9.49
C MET A 19 23.74 4.15 10.18
N ARG A 20 22.55 4.19 9.53
CA ARG A 20 21.32 4.64 10.19
C ARG A 20 20.81 3.58 11.15
N ASP A 21 20.73 2.32 10.71
CA ASP A 21 20.28 1.21 11.54
C ASP A 21 21.18 0.99 12.76
N LEU A 22 22.51 1.16 12.62
CA LEU A 22 23.45 1.11 13.75
C LEU A 22 23.20 2.25 14.75
N ARG A 23 23.00 3.49 14.27
CA ARG A 23 22.66 4.62 15.14
C ARG A 23 21.33 4.44 15.88
N ASP A 24 20.36 3.77 15.26
CA ASP A 24 19.08 3.48 15.90
C ASP A 24 19.22 2.37 16.95
N LEU A 25 20.08 1.37 16.71
CA LEU A 25 20.48 0.37 17.71
C LEU A 25 21.22 0.98 18.91
N ASP A 26 22.08 1.98 18.69
CA ASP A 26 22.76 2.68 19.78
C ASP A 26 21.79 3.44 20.69
N LYS A 27 20.70 3.97 20.12
CA LYS A 27 19.65 4.68 20.88
C LYS A 27 18.72 3.73 21.62
N ILE A 28 18.39 2.60 21.01
CA ILE A 28 17.47 1.59 21.55
C ILE A 28 18.16 0.22 21.46
N PRO A 29 19.08 -0.06 22.41
CA PRO A 29 19.82 -1.32 22.42
C PRO A 29 18.91 -2.51 22.72
N ILE A 30 19.27 -3.67 22.16
CA ILE A 30 18.56 -4.93 22.40
C ILE A 30 19.21 -5.63 23.61
N PRO A 31 18.45 -5.95 24.67
CA PRO A 31 18.97 -6.69 25.82
C PRO A 31 19.64 -8.00 25.43
N GLY A 32 20.82 -8.27 26.00
CA GLY A 32 21.57 -9.50 25.72
C GLY A 32 22.29 -9.49 24.36
N LEU A 33 22.32 -8.37 23.65
CA LEU A 33 22.97 -8.25 22.35
C LEU A 33 24.04 -7.15 22.36
N GLY A 34 25.17 -7.43 21.75
CA GLY A 34 26.14 -6.42 21.31
C GLY A 34 26.33 -6.47 19.80
N VAL A 35 26.51 -5.32 19.16
CA VAL A 35 26.88 -5.21 17.73
C VAL A 35 28.03 -4.22 17.55
N CYS A 36 28.99 -4.54 16.69
CA CYS A 36 29.99 -3.58 16.23
C CYS A 36 30.31 -3.76 14.75
N CYS A 37 30.88 -2.71 14.17
CA CYS A 37 31.56 -2.74 12.88
C CYS A 37 33.07 -2.79 13.16
N PRO A 38 33.74 -3.95 13.00
CA PRO A 38 35.16 -4.07 13.35
C PRO A 38 36.09 -3.19 12.50
N ASP A 39 35.69 -2.94 11.26
CA ASP A 39 36.39 -2.09 10.31
C ASP A 39 35.40 -1.09 9.71
N GLU A 40 35.48 0.17 10.14
CA GLU A 40 34.59 1.24 9.67
C GLU A 40 34.65 1.45 8.15
N SER A 41 35.75 1.04 7.48
CA SER A 41 35.85 1.09 6.02
C SER A 41 35.04 0.01 5.31
N ASN A 42 34.61 -1.03 6.04
CA ASN A 42 33.78 -2.11 5.56
C ASN A 42 32.52 -2.33 6.44
N PRO A 43 31.51 -1.45 6.32
CA PRO A 43 30.27 -1.55 7.09
C PRO A 43 29.39 -2.76 6.69
N PHE A 44 29.80 -3.54 5.70
CA PHE A 44 29.07 -4.72 5.23
C PHE A 44 29.37 -5.99 6.03
N LEU A 45 30.30 -5.91 7.00
CA LEU A 45 30.64 -6.98 7.90
C LEU A 45 30.47 -6.50 9.34
N LEU A 46 29.45 -7.03 10.03
CA LEU A 46 29.20 -6.70 11.43
C LEU A 46 29.49 -7.91 12.31
N HIS A 47 29.99 -7.65 13.50
CA HIS A 47 30.22 -8.68 14.51
C HIS A 47 29.20 -8.49 15.63
N CYS A 48 28.66 -9.60 16.13
CA CYS A 48 27.64 -9.58 17.16
C CYS A 48 27.97 -10.54 18.29
N ASN A 49 27.58 -10.19 19.51
CA ASN A 49 27.55 -11.10 20.65
C ASN A 49 26.10 -11.26 21.10
N VAL A 50 25.64 -12.50 21.21
CA VAL A 50 24.30 -12.84 21.70
C VAL A 50 24.44 -13.61 23.00
N LEU A 51 23.97 -13.04 24.09
CA LEU A 51 23.77 -13.74 25.36
C LEU A 51 22.43 -14.46 25.33
N ILE A 52 22.47 -15.78 25.43
CA ILE A 52 21.26 -16.59 25.46
C ILE A 52 20.61 -16.45 26.84
N ASN A 53 19.40 -15.89 26.87
CA ASN A 53 18.70 -15.56 28.12
C ASN A 53 17.67 -16.61 28.55
N ASP A 54 17.29 -17.52 27.66
CA ASP A 54 16.27 -18.55 27.87
C ASP A 54 16.69 -19.89 27.26
N GLY A 55 16.02 -20.97 27.66
CA GLY A 55 16.27 -22.32 27.15
C GLY A 55 17.51 -23.02 27.74
N PRO A 56 17.89 -24.19 27.18
CA PRO A 56 18.94 -25.05 27.74
C PRO A 56 20.34 -24.42 27.72
N TYR A 57 20.57 -23.42 26.86
CA TYR A 57 21.85 -22.73 26.74
C TYR A 57 21.92 -21.40 27.48
N ARG A 58 20.99 -21.15 28.41
CA ARG A 58 20.96 -19.92 29.20
C ARG A 58 22.32 -19.58 29.83
N GLY A 59 22.74 -18.34 29.65
CA GLY A 59 24.01 -17.77 30.13
C GLY A 59 25.21 -18.05 29.22
N ILE A 60 25.03 -18.67 28.06
CA ILE A 60 26.07 -18.88 27.05
C ILE A 60 26.06 -17.69 26.08
N MET A 61 27.25 -17.21 25.72
CA MET A 61 27.43 -16.10 24.79
C MET A 61 27.94 -16.60 23.45
N ILE A 62 27.20 -16.37 22.38
CA ILE A 62 27.58 -16.80 21.04
C ILE A 62 28.08 -15.60 20.24
N HIS A 63 29.27 -15.74 19.66
CA HIS A 63 29.83 -14.75 18.74
C HIS A 63 29.42 -15.06 17.30
N LEU A 64 28.91 -14.05 16.60
CA LEU A 64 28.34 -14.15 15.26
C LEU A 64 28.97 -13.13 14.32
N VAL A 65 28.88 -13.43 13.03
CA VAL A 65 29.23 -12.52 11.94
C VAL A 65 28.00 -12.33 11.06
N LEU A 66 27.59 -11.07 10.89
CA LEU A 66 26.56 -10.67 9.95
C LEU A 66 27.20 -10.14 8.67
N HIS A 67 26.75 -10.69 7.55
CA HIS A 67 27.12 -10.29 6.19
C HIS A 67 25.99 -9.48 5.59
N ILE A 68 26.21 -8.19 5.39
CA ILE A 68 25.24 -7.27 4.79
C ILE A 68 25.51 -7.18 3.28
N PRO A 69 24.52 -7.37 2.40
CA PRO A 69 24.73 -7.29 0.96
C PRO A 69 24.89 -5.83 0.47
N GLU A 70 25.54 -5.65 -0.67
CA GLU A 70 25.79 -4.30 -1.25
C GLU A 70 24.52 -3.59 -1.76
N ASP A 71 23.40 -4.32 -1.89
CA ASP A 71 22.08 -3.79 -2.24
C ASP A 71 21.12 -3.72 -1.03
N TYR A 72 21.66 -3.81 0.20
CA TYR A 72 20.86 -3.64 1.43
C TYR A 72 20.10 -2.29 1.42
N PRO A 73 18.80 -2.27 1.77
CA PRO A 73 18.01 -3.32 2.41
C PRO A 73 17.21 -4.21 1.44
N LEU A 74 17.38 -4.05 0.12
CA LEU A 74 16.59 -4.80 -0.87
C LEU A 74 16.83 -6.31 -0.74
N THR A 75 18.06 -6.71 -0.45
CA THR A 75 18.40 -8.04 0.04
C THR A 75 18.69 -7.95 1.53
N GLY A 76 18.15 -8.90 2.30
CA GLY A 76 18.39 -8.99 3.74
C GLY A 76 19.78 -9.50 4.09
N PRO A 77 20.20 -9.36 5.36
CA PRO A 77 21.49 -9.82 5.83
C PRO A 77 21.55 -11.35 5.88
N ALA A 78 22.77 -11.87 5.85
CA ALA A 78 23.08 -13.26 6.17
C ALA A 78 23.82 -13.31 7.52
N GLY A 79 23.62 -14.38 8.29
CA GLY A 79 24.27 -14.59 9.58
C GLY A 79 24.99 -15.92 9.66
N ASN A 80 26.18 -15.90 10.25
CA ASN A 80 27.01 -17.07 10.50
C ASN A 80 27.53 -17.06 11.94
N ILE A 81 27.75 -18.24 12.51
CA ILE A 81 28.60 -18.38 13.68
C ILE A 81 30.01 -17.91 13.33
N ALA A 82 30.66 -17.21 14.26
CA ALA A 82 31.99 -16.68 14.02
C ALA A 82 33.00 -17.79 13.65
N PRO A 83 33.87 -17.57 12.65
CA PRO A 83 34.86 -18.56 12.23
C PRO A 83 35.74 -19.03 13.40
N GLY A 84 35.84 -20.36 13.57
CA GLY A 84 36.61 -20.99 14.65
C GLY A 84 35.79 -21.32 15.90
N LEU A 85 34.52 -20.90 15.98
CA LEU A 85 33.58 -21.38 16.98
C LEU A 85 32.74 -22.51 16.37
N GLU A 86 32.94 -23.74 16.83
CA GLU A 86 32.28 -24.95 16.29
C GLU A 86 30.85 -25.15 16.80
N PHE A 87 30.06 -24.07 16.79
CA PHE A 87 28.62 -24.15 17.07
C PHE A 87 27.91 -24.60 15.79
N ASP A 88 27.57 -25.89 15.70
CA ASP A 88 27.01 -26.52 14.49
C ASP A 88 25.65 -27.21 14.76
N GLN A 89 25.21 -28.09 13.84
CA GLN A 89 23.95 -28.85 13.93
C GLN A 89 23.76 -29.66 15.20
N ARG A 90 24.85 -29.99 15.91
CA ARG A 90 24.79 -30.71 17.18
C ARG A 90 24.20 -29.84 18.29
N TYR A 91 24.28 -28.52 18.14
CA TYR A 91 23.81 -27.54 19.11
C TYR A 91 22.53 -26.84 18.65
N HIS A 92 22.21 -26.81 17.35
CA HIS A 92 20.95 -26.25 16.89
C HIS A 92 20.52 -26.84 15.53
N GLY A 93 19.27 -27.32 15.43
CA GLY A 93 18.75 -27.99 14.23
C GLY A 93 18.75 -27.15 12.95
N HIS A 94 18.82 -25.83 13.08
CA HIS A 94 18.74 -24.86 11.97
C HIS A 94 20.06 -24.15 11.68
N ILE A 95 21.19 -24.74 12.05
CA ILE A 95 22.50 -24.23 11.66
C ILE A 95 23.09 -25.19 10.65
N HIS A 96 23.49 -24.75 9.46
CA HIS A 96 24.14 -25.64 8.49
C HIS A 96 25.41 -25.02 7.93
N TYR A 97 26.34 -25.87 7.52
CA TYR A 97 27.58 -25.40 6.91
C TYR A 97 27.31 -24.91 5.48
N ASP A 98 27.65 -23.65 5.18
CA ASP A 98 27.37 -23.03 3.89
C ASP A 98 28.53 -23.13 2.87
N GLY A 99 29.65 -23.74 3.26
CA GLY A 99 30.84 -23.90 2.40
C GLY A 99 31.64 -22.62 2.15
N LYS A 100 31.19 -21.45 2.63
CA LYS A 100 31.79 -20.15 2.32
C LYS A 100 32.22 -19.40 3.58
N ASN A 101 31.29 -19.18 4.49
CA ASN A 101 31.47 -18.39 5.71
C ASN A 101 31.38 -19.25 6.99
N GLY A 102 31.06 -20.54 6.87
CA GLY A 102 31.07 -21.50 7.98
C GLY A 102 29.67 -21.96 8.35
N HIS A 103 29.35 -21.97 9.64
CA HIS A 103 28.05 -22.40 10.14
C HIS A 103 27.02 -21.27 10.00
N ALA A 104 26.18 -21.35 8.97
CA ALA A 104 25.15 -20.37 8.63
C ALA A 104 23.84 -20.65 9.36
N LEU A 105 23.19 -19.58 9.83
CA LEU A 105 21.88 -19.62 10.47
C LEU A 105 20.78 -19.76 9.40
N CYS A 106 19.96 -20.81 9.51
CA CYS A 106 18.75 -20.98 8.72
C CYS A 106 17.58 -20.33 9.46
N ASN A 107 17.41 -19.04 9.24
CA ASN A 107 16.32 -18.26 9.82
C ASN A 107 15.56 -17.54 8.69
N ASP A 108 14.24 -17.46 8.79
CA ASP A 108 13.38 -16.90 7.74
C ASP A 108 13.72 -15.44 7.39
N LEU A 109 14.18 -14.64 8.37
CA LEU A 109 14.59 -13.25 8.15
C LEU A 109 16.04 -13.10 7.65
N LEU A 110 16.81 -14.17 7.60
CA LEU A 110 18.18 -14.18 7.07
C LEU A 110 18.22 -14.76 5.67
N THR A 111 19.07 -14.22 4.81
CA THR A 111 19.10 -14.57 3.38
C THR A 111 20.07 -15.70 3.04
N ASN A 112 20.73 -16.32 4.03
CA ASN A 112 21.69 -17.42 3.85
C ASN A 112 21.15 -18.53 2.94
N TYR A 113 19.86 -18.87 3.07
CA TYR A 113 19.22 -19.99 2.36
C TYR A 113 18.15 -19.54 1.35
N ALA A 114 18.13 -18.25 0.99
CA ALA A 114 17.16 -17.68 0.06
C ALA A 114 17.20 -18.25 -1.37
N SER A 115 18.21 -19.04 -1.73
CA SER A 115 18.24 -19.81 -2.99
C SER A 115 17.67 -21.22 -2.80
N HIS A 116 17.95 -21.89 -1.68
CA HIS A 116 17.51 -23.25 -1.37
C HIS A 116 15.97 -23.36 -1.35
N PHE A 117 15.30 -22.44 -0.68
CA PHE A 117 13.84 -22.43 -0.61
C PHE A 117 13.16 -22.10 -1.96
N ARG A 118 13.84 -21.45 -2.92
CA ARG A 118 13.30 -21.25 -4.29
C ARG A 118 13.18 -22.54 -5.08
N PHE A 119 14.02 -23.54 -4.79
CA PHE A 119 14.03 -24.82 -5.51
C PHE A 119 13.00 -25.81 -4.95
N ILE A 120 12.60 -25.67 -3.69
CA ILE A 120 11.61 -26.54 -3.04
C ILE A 120 10.18 -26.18 -3.48
N ASP A 121 9.91 -24.90 -3.77
CA ASP A 121 8.59 -24.40 -4.20
C ASP A 121 8.32 -24.53 -5.72
N ASP A 122 8.93 -25.52 -6.38
CA ASP A 122 8.64 -25.92 -7.77
C ASP A 122 8.83 -24.79 -8.81
N GLY A 123 9.76 -23.86 -8.54
CA GLY A 123 10.04 -22.71 -9.43
C GLY A 123 8.91 -21.67 -9.48
N ASN A 124 7.81 -21.87 -8.76
CA ASN A 124 6.92 -20.78 -8.41
C ASN A 124 7.67 -19.91 -7.41
N ALA A 125 7.79 -18.61 -7.69
CA ALA A 125 8.47 -17.63 -6.85
C ALA A 125 7.72 -17.36 -5.52
N LYS A 126 7.29 -18.41 -4.80
CA LYS A 126 6.96 -18.32 -3.39
C LYS A 126 8.25 -18.30 -2.58
N GLN A 127 8.12 -17.63 -1.45
CA GLN A 127 9.15 -16.80 -0.85
C GLN A 127 10.25 -17.66 -0.22
N ALA A 128 11.49 -17.43 -0.64
CA ALA A 128 12.62 -18.17 -0.10
C ALA A 128 13.22 -17.56 1.18
N SER A 129 12.72 -16.41 1.62
CA SER A 129 13.03 -15.75 2.89
C SER A 129 11.89 -14.79 3.22
N GLY A 130 11.46 -14.76 4.47
CA GLY A 130 10.51 -13.80 5.03
C GLY A 130 11.03 -12.36 5.10
N TRP A 131 12.28 -12.08 4.69
CA TRP A 131 12.83 -10.73 4.67
C TRP A 131 12.00 -9.77 3.79
N SER A 132 11.77 -8.58 4.33
CA SER A 132 11.25 -7.42 3.61
C SER A 132 12.25 -6.27 3.67
N PRO A 133 12.41 -5.47 2.60
CA PRO A 133 13.27 -4.28 2.61
C PRO A 133 12.91 -3.23 3.67
N GLY A 134 11.70 -3.33 4.24
CA GLY A 134 11.25 -2.52 5.35
C GLY A 134 11.86 -2.86 6.72
N TYR A 135 12.42 -4.06 6.88
CA TYR A 135 13.05 -4.48 8.13
C TYR A 135 14.39 -3.79 8.37
N THR A 136 14.77 -3.72 9.64
CA THR A 136 16.03 -3.12 10.12
C THR A 136 16.99 -4.18 10.62
N LEU A 137 18.25 -3.79 10.84
CA LEU A 137 19.19 -4.63 11.58
C LEU A 137 18.64 -4.99 12.96
N SER A 138 17.93 -4.09 13.64
CA SER A 138 17.27 -4.39 14.92
C SER A 138 16.26 -5.52 14.80
N THR A 139 15.43 -5.54 13.74
CA THR A 139 14.49 -6.64 13.50
C THR A 139 15.22 -7.97 13.28
N ALA A 140 16.27 -7.97 12.44
CA ALA A 140 17.05 -9.18 12.17
C ALA A 140 17.73 -9.70 13.44
N LEU A 141 18.36 -8.80 14.21
CA LEU A 141 19.10 -9.13 15.42
C LEU A 141 18.18 -9.61 16.55
N LEU A 142 17.00 -8.99 16.72
CA LEU A 142 16.00 -9.47 17.68
C LEU A 142 15.59 -10.92 17.36
N GLN A 143 15.43 -11.23 16.07
CA GLN A 143 15.10 -12.58 15.65
C GLN A 143 16.25 -13.59 15.79
N ILE A 144 17.49 -13.12 15.80
CA ILE A 144 18.65 -13.96 16.12
C ILE A 144 18.70 -14.25 17.62
N VAL A 145 18.37 -13.28 18.48
CA VAL A 145 18.32 -13.50 19.93
C VAL A 145 17.26 -14.56 20.28
N THR A 146 16.08 -14.51 19.66
CA THR A 146 15.03 -15.51 19.86
C THR A 146 15.39 -16.87 19.26
N PHE A 147 16.10 -16.89 18.12
CA PHE A 147 16.56 -18.14 17.48
C PHE A 147 17.35 -19.03 18.44
N PHE A 148 18.32 -18.49 19.19
CA PHE A 148 19.14 -19.30 20.10
C PHE A 148 18.44 -19.72 21.40
N ALA A 149 17.25 -19.19 21.70
CA ALA A 149 16.49 -19.60 22.89
C ALA A 149 15.89 -21.00 22.76
N ASP A 150 15.56 -21.42 21.53
CA ASP A 150 15.06 -22.75 21.21
C ASP A 150 16.00 -23.44 20.22
N PRO A 151 16.79 -24.44 20.65
CA PRO A 151 17.75 -25.09 19.77
C PRO A 151 17.09 -25.96 18.67
N ASP A 152 15.78 -26.23 18.75
CA ASP A 152 15.01 -27.05 17.80
C ASP A 152 15.73 -28.36 17.44
N LEU A 153 16.15 -29.09 18.47
CA LEU A 153 16.82 -30.38 18.34
C LEU A 153 15.81 -31.51 18.54
N TYR A 154 15.96 -32.60 17.79
CA TYR A 154 15.13 -33.80 17.96
C TYR A 154 15.23 -34.40 19.38
N ARG A 155 16.34 -34.15 20.08
CA ARG A 155 16.55 -34.54 21.48
C ARG A 155 17.10 -33.36 22.26
N GLU A 156 16.65 -33.22 23.49
CA GLU A 156 17.15 -32.20 24.41
C GLU A 156 18.68 -32.32 24.61
N PRO A 157 19.39 -31.18 24.69
CA PRO A 157 20.83 -31.17 24.98
C PRO A 157 21.14 -31.84 26.32
N THR A 158 22.17 -32.70 26.35
CA THR A 158 22.66 -33.30 27.60
C THR A 158 23.52 -32.30 28.37
N SER A 159 23.65 -32.46 29.69
CA SER A 159 24.53 -31.61 30.51
C SER A 159 25.98 -31.62 30.01
N GLU A 160 26.50 -32.77 29.58
CA GLU A 160 27.84 -32.90 28.98
C GLU A 160 27.99 -32.05 27.71
N SER A 161 26.97 -32.05 26.83
CA SER A 161 26.99 -31.24 25.62
C SER A 161 26.96 -29.73 25.91
N ILE A 162 26.20 -29.33 26.94
CA ILE A 162 26.11 -27.94 27.40
C ILE A 162 27.44 -27.51 28.02
N ASP A 163 28.08 -28.35 28.83
CA ASP A 163 29.37 -28.05 29.45
C ASP A 163 30.49 -27.97 28.41
N HIS A 164 30.48 -28.84 27.41
CA HIS A 164 31.39 -28.75 26.27
C HIS A 164 31.21 -27.43 25.52
N LEU A 165 29.97 -27.05 25.22
CA LEU A 165 29.66 -25.77 24.59
C LEU A 165 30.13 -24.58 25.44
N ARG A 166 29.91 -24.60 26.76
CA ARG A 166 30.41 -23.58 27.70
C ARG A 166 31.93 -23.46 27.66
N MET A 167 32.65 -24.58 27.59
CA MET A 167 34.11 -24.60 27.50
C MET A 167 34.58 -24.02 26.17
N MET A 168 34.00 -24.49 25.06
CA MET A 168 34.32 -24.03 23.71
C MET A 168 34.15 -22.51 23.56
N VAL A 169 33.03 -21.96 24.03
CA VAL A 169 32.77 -20.52 24.00
C VAL A 169 33.75 -19.72 24.89
N LYS A 170 34.16 -20.27 26.03
CA LYS A 170 35.14 -19.62 26.93
C LYS A 170 36.54 -19.56 26.33
N GLU A 171 36.92 -20.58 25.57
CA GLU A 171 38.23 -20.69 24.91
C GLU A 171 38.28 -19.93 23.58
N PHE A 172 37.12 -19.63 22.98
CA PHE A 172 37.04 -18.94 21.71
C PHE A 172 37.55 -17.49 21.80
N HIS A 173 38.36 -17.12 20.82
CA HIS A 173 38.88 -15.76 20.64
C HIS A 173 38.72 -15.35 19.17
N CYS A 174 38.01 -14.24 18.93
CA CYS A 174 37.82 -13.73 17.57
C CYS A 174 39.06 -12.95 17.12
N ARG A 175 39.65 -13.35 16.00
CA ARG A 175 40.84 -12.69 15.44
C ARG A 175 40.54 -11.34 14.79
N THR A 176 39.28 -11.08 14.43
CA THR A 176 38.87 -9.88 13.69
C THR A 176 38.56 -8.72 14.64
N CYS A 177 37.66 -8.92 15.61
CA CYS A 177 37.27 -7.86 16.55
C CYS A 177 37.96 -7.99 17.91
N GLY A 178 38.72 -9.05 18.19
CA GLY A 178 39.34 -9.27 19.50
C GLY A 178 38.35 -9.70 20.59
N HIS A 179 37.15 -10.17 20.22
CA HIS A 179 36.20 -10.78 21.16
C HIS A 179 36.85 -11.93 21.95
N SER A 180 36.56 -11.98 23.25
CA SER A 180 36.76 -13.16 24.10
C SER A 180 35.64 -13.22 25.12
N TYR A 181 35.43 -14.38 25.75
CA TYR A 181 34.42 -14.51 26.80
C TYR A 181 34.63 -13.55 27.98
N LYS A 182 35.89 -13.28 28.35
CA LYS A 182 36.24 -12.38 29.47
C LYS A 182 36.17 -10.90 29.10
N LYS A 183 36.37 -10.58 27.82
CA LYS A 183 36.30 -9.23 27.26
C LYS A 183 35.43 -9.27 26.00
N PRO A 184 34.09 -9.30 26.15
CA PRO A 184 33.19 -9.33 25.01
C PRO A 184 33.38 -8.08 24.15
N ASN A 185 33.64 -8.27 22.85
CA ASN A 185 33.67 -7.19 21.88
C ASN A 185 32.86 -7.60 20.64
N PRO A 186 31.71 -7.00 20.32
CA PRO A 186 31.07 -5.87 21.02
C PRO A 186 30.62 -6.19 22.45
N GLU A 187 30.55 -5.19 23.31
CA GLU A 187 30.02 -5.35 24.67
C GLU A 187 28.53 -5.73 24.62
N ILE A 188 28.08 -6.56 25.58
CA ILE A 188 26.68 -6.92 25.71
C ILE A 188 26.05 -6.06 26.80
N ILE A 189 24.85 -5.56 26.52
CA ILE A 189 24.05 -4.83 27.49
C ILE A 189 23.14 -5.84 28.20
N ASP A 190 23.50 -6.22 29.43
CA ASP A 190 22.66 -7.04 30.30
C ASP A 190 21.79 -6.15 31.21
N TYR A 191 20.47 -6.15 30.97
CA TYR A 191 19.52 -5.38 31.77
C TYR A 191 19.13 -6.07 33.08
N SER A 192 19.72 -7.23 33.42
CA SER A 192 19.45 -7.91 34.70
C SER A 192 19.85 -7.09 35.95
N THR A 193 20.57 -5.97 35.81
CA THR A 193 21.09 -5.20 36.95
C THR A 193 20.71 -3.71 37.03
N THR A 194 19.95 -3.11 36.11
CA THR A 194 19.58 -1.69 36.24
C THR A 194 18.31 -1.32 35.48
N VAL A 195 17.17 -1.42 36.16
CA VAL A 195 16.03 -0.50 35.97
C VAL A 195 15.52 -0.14 37.38
N THR A 196 16.16 0.82 38.04
CA THR A 196 15.48 1.58 39.09
C THR A 196 14.55 2.56 38.42
N SER A 197 13.26 2.44 38.73
CA SER A 197 12.16 3.30 38.30
C SER A 197 12.29 4.71 38.89
N GLN A 198 13.29 5.47 38.43
CA GLN A 198 13.50 6.86 38.78
C GLN A 198 14.02 7.58 37.54
N ASP A 199 13.13 7.90 36.61
CA ASP A 199 13.24 9.02 35.66
C ASP A 199 11.88 9.28 34.98
N ILE A 200 10.81 9.20 35.77
CA ILE A 200 9.53 9.83 35.44
C ILE A 200 9.29 10.79 36.59
N ASP A 201 9.61 12.06 36.36
CA ASP A 201 8.93 13.23 36.90
C ASP A 201 9.88 14.43 36.93
N LYS A 202 9.74 15.28 35.91
CA LYS A 202 9.94 16.73 35.97
C LYS A 202 9.38 17.33 34.68
N ILE A 203 8.08 17.63 34.68
CA ILE A 203 7.49 18.54 33.70
C ILE A 203 6.67 19.57 34.47
N SER A 204 7.25 20.75 34.62
CA SER A 204 6.48 21.97 34.80
C SER A 204 7.18 23.05 33.98
N GLU A 205 6.36 23.72 33.17
CA GLU A 205 6.65 24.69 32.11
C GLU A 205 6.90 24.05 30.72
N ILE A 206 6.20 24.57 29.70
CA ILE A 206 6.29 24.30 28.24
C ILE A 206 5.19 23.35 27.66
N ASP A 207 3.98 23.89 27.41
CA ASP A 207 2.93 23.19 26.65
C ASP A 207 3.05 23.40 25.12
N GLU A 208 3.44 24.58 24.64
CA GLU A 208 3.48 24.88 23.20
C GLU A 208 4.70 24.28 22.49
N GLU A 209 5.90 24.34 23.08
CA GLU A 209 7.10 23.78 22.47
C GLU A 209 7.06 22.26 22.47
N LYS A 210 6.51 21.65 23.53
CA LYS A 210 6.28 20.21 23.60
C LYS A 210 5.30 19.75 22.52
N LEU A 211 4.21 20.49 22.32
CA LEU A 211 3.26 20.23 21.24
C LEU A 211 3.90 20.38 19.85
N LYS A 212 4.80 21.36 19.68
CA LYS A 212 5.55 21.54 18.43
C LYS A 212 6.52 20.40 18.16
N ILE A 213 7.22 19.92 19.18
CA ILE A 213 8.13 18.77 19.10
C ILE A 213 7.34 17.51 18.74
N GLU A 214 6.20 17.27 19.38
CA GLU A 214 5.35 16.11 19.10
C GLU A 214 4.83 16.13 17.66
N ARG A 215 4.31 17.27 17.20
CA ARG A 215 3.88 17.44 15.80
C ARG A 215 5.01 17.22 14.80
N LEU A 216 6.20 17.72 15.10
CA LEU A 216 7.36 17.50 14.24
C LEU A 216 7.74 16.02 14.20
N ARG A 217 7.66 15.32 15.32
CA ARG A 217 7.89 13.87 15.40
C ARG A 217 6.87 13.09 14.58
N GLU A 218 5.59 13.38 14.75
CA GLU A 218 4.52 12.76 13.94
C GLU A 218 4.72 12.99 12.44
N LEU A 219 5.07 14.22 12.04
CA LEU A 219 5.37 14.54 10.65
C LEU A 219 6.59 13.79 10.14
N LYS A 220 7.62 13.63 10.97
CA LYS A 220 8.79 12.82 10.62
C LYS A 220 8.38 11.36 10.42
N GLU A 221 7.59 10.78 11.31
CA GLU A 221 7.14 9.39 11.15
C GLU A 221 6.31 9.22 9.87
N LYS A 222 5.38 10.15 9.61
CA LYS A 222 4.52 10.13 8.42
C LYS A 222 5.27 10.32 7.10
N LEU A 223 6.28 11.19 7.06
CA LEU A 223 7.04 11.53 5.86
C LEU A 223 8.39 10.81 5.78
N THR A 224 8.45 9.56 6.24
CA THR A 224 9.63 8.70 6.16
C THR A 224 9.46 7.64 5.09
N CYS A 225 10.52 7.42 4.30
CA CYS A 225 10.58 6.28 3.40
C CYS A 225 10.68 4.98 4.20
N GLY A 226 9.71 4.08 4.04
CA GLY A 226 9.71 2.80 4.75
C GLY A 226 10.88 1.88 4.40
N ILE A 227 11.54 2.06 3.24
CA ILE A 227 12.71 1.28 2.80
C ILE A 227 14.02 1.97 3.21
N THR A 228 14.31 3.19 2.76
CA THR A 228 15.60 3.83 3.07
C THR A 228 15.67 4.38 4.50
N LYS A 229 14.52 4.53 5.17
CA LYS A 229 14.35 5.22 6.46
C LYS A 229 14.80 6.69 6.43
N GLN A 230 14.94 7.28 5.24
CA GLN A 230 15.16 8.72 5.07
C GLN A 230 13.86 9.47 5.29
N ASN A 231 13.96 10.68 5.82
CA ASN A 231 12.83 11.51 6.15
C ASN A 231 12.81 12.80 5.32
N PHE A 232 11.66 13.20 4.79
CA PHE A 232 11.55 14.41 3.96
C PHE A 232 11.97 15.71 4.65
N ILE A 233 11.80 15.81 5.97
CA ILE A 233 12.17 17.02 6.73
C ILE A 233 13.69 17.17 6.80
N ASP A 234 14.42 16.07 6.97
CA ASP A 234 15.86 16.07 7.17
C ASP A 234 16.64 15.78 5.86
N ASP A 235 16.01 15.10 4.90
CA ASP A 235 16.60 14.63 3.65
C ASP A 235 15.84 15.20 2.43
N PRO A 236 16.52 15.62 1.35
CA PRO A 236 15.89 16.10 0.13
C PRO A 236 15.40 14.94 -0.76
N ILE A 237 14.43 14.17 -0.26
CA ILE A 237 13.88 12.98 -0.94
C ILE A 237 12.55 13.25 -1.63
N CYS A 238 12.24 12.45 -2.66
CA CYS A 238 10.92 12.43 -3.29
C CYS A 238 10.15 11.19 -2.82
N LEU A 239 9.03 11.38 -2.13
CA LEU A 239 8.21 10.30 -1.57
C LEU A 239 6.97 10.03 -2.42
N GLY A 240 6.52 8.77 -2.39
CA GLY A 240 5.37 8.32 -3.16
C GLY A 240 4.87 6.95 -2.73
N TYR A 241 3.71 6.58 -3.25
CA TYR A 241 3.11 5.28 -2.99
C TYR A 241 3.56 4.26 -4.05
N PRO A 242 3.99 3.06 -3.63
CA PRO A 242 4.01 1.90 -4.51
C PRO A 242 2.59 1.53 -4.95
N LEU A 243 2.44 1.16 -6.21
CA LEU A 243 1.17 0.80 -6.83
C LEU A 243 1.31 -0.57 -7.52
N LEU A 244 0.33 -1.46 -7.30
CA LEU A 244 0.13 -2.64 -8.11
C LEU A 244 -0.90 -2.31 -9.19
N VAL A 245 -0.43 -2.04 -10.41
CA VAL A 245 -1.28 -1.68 -11.55
C VAL A 245 -1.47 -2.88 -12.45
N LYS A 246 -2.74 -3.22 -12.71
CA LYS A 246 -3.15 -4.19 -13.73
C LYS A 246 -4.06 -3.50 -14.74
N ARG A 247 -4.27 -4.11 -15.89
CA ARG A 247 -5.36 -3.73 -16.80
C ARG A 247 -6.45 -4.78 -16.83
N ASP A 248 -7.70 -4.31 -16.89
CA ASP A 248 -8.80 -5.21 -17.18
C ASP A 248 -8.84 -5.61 -18.67
N ASN A 249 -9.76 -6.51 -19.03
CA ASN A 249 -9.93 -6.98 -20.41
C ASN A 249 -10.30 -5.87 -21.43
N TYR A 250 -10.55 -4.64 -20.97
CA TYR A 250 -10.86 -3.46 -21.78
C TYR A 250 -9.70 -2.47 -21.82
N GLY A 251 -8.54 -2.83 -21.27
CA GLY A 251 -7.36 -1.98 -21.17
C GLY A 251 -7.46 -0.89 -20.11
N ARG A 252 -8.49 -0.92 -19.25
CA ARG A 252 -8.69 0.09 -18.20
C ARG A 252 -7.81 -0.22 -17.01
N LEU A 253 -7.29 0.84 -16.39
CA LEU A 253 -6.41 0.74 -15.23
C LEU A 253 -7.17 0.15 -14.02
N TRP A 254 -6.50 -0.79 -13.36
CA TRP A 254 -6.92 -1.38 -12.09
C TRP A 254 -5.76 -1.28 -11.09
N PRO A 255 -5.51 -0.08 -10.55
CA PRO A 255 -4.48 0.12 -9.55
C PRO A 255 -4.94 -0.33 -8.16
N GLU A 256 -3.99 -0.86 -7.41
CA GLU A 256 -4.07 -1.08 -5.97
C GLU A 256 -2.93 -0.32 -5.30
N THR A 257 -3.26 0.50 -4.30
CA THR A 257 -2.29 1.32 -3.58
C THR A 257 -1.71 0.53 -2.40
N ILE A 258 -0.38 0.44 -2.33
CA ILE A 258 0.28 -0.08 -1.14
C ILE A 258 0.44 1.09 -0.17
N LEU A 259 -0.19 1.00 1.02
CA LEU A 259 -0.40 2.11 1.95
C LEU A 259 0.82 2.44 2.81
N GLU A 260 1.94 2.67 2.15
CA GLU A 260 3.24 3.00 2.74
C GLU A 260 4.00 3.93 1.78
N LEU A 261 4.79 4.85 2.32
CA LEU A 261 5.60 5.74 1.48
C LEU A 261 6.98 5.13 1.26
N ILE A 262 7.41 5.12 0.00
CA ILE A 262 8.79 4.82 -0.38
C ILE A 262 9.37 5.98 -1.18
N SER A 263 10.69 6.15 -1.13
CA SER A 263 11.38 7.17 -1.90
C SER A 263 11.53 6.74 -3.36
N TYR A 264 11.61 7.72 -4.26
CA TYR A 264 11.99 7.48 -5.65
C TYR A 264 13.29 6.67 -5.74
N ASP A 265 14.23 6.96 -4.85
CA ASP A 265 15.53 6.30 -4.84
C ASP A 265 15.40 4.80 -4.54
N ALA A 266 14.56 4.41 -3.57
CA ALA A 266 14.29 3.00 -3.29
C ALA A 266 13.63 2.29 -4.49
N TYR A 267 12.67 2.97 -5.12
CA TYR A 267 11.97 2.43 -6.29
C TYR A 267 12.91 2.21 -7.48
N VAL A 268 13.80 3.17 -7.76
CA VAL A 268 14.78 3.07 -8.85
C VAL A 268 15.80 1.96 -8.58
N ALA A 269 16.24 1.78 -7.34
CA ALA A 269 17.17 0.71 -6.98
C ALA A 269 16.58 -0.69 -7.30
N GLU A 270 15.29 -0.91 -7.02
CA GLU A 270 14.58 -2.16 -7.35
C GLU A 270 14.48 -2.40 -8.86
N ILE A 271 14.20 -1.34 -9.63
CA ILE A 271 14.20 -1.42 -11.10
C ILE A 271 15.59 -1.80 -11.62
N GLN A 272 16.64 -1.13 -11.13
CA GLN A 272 18.02 -1.36 -11.55
C GLN A 272 18.49 -2.78 -11.23
N LYS A 273 18.09 -3.32 -10.07
CA LYS A 273 18.33 -4.71 -9.67
C LYS A 273 17.69 -5.73 -10.64
N SER A 274 16.57 -5.37 -11.27
CA SER A 274 15.79 -6.28 -12.13
C SER A 274 16.29 -6.37 -13.58
N GLY A 275 17.17 -5.45 -14.01
CA GLY A 275 17.81 -5.39 -15.34
C GLY A 275 17.09 -4.50 -16.36
N GLU A 276 17.85 -3.86 -17.26
CA GLU A 276 17.37 -2.82 -18.20
C GLU A 276 16.34 -3.31 -19.24
N ASN A 277 16.43 -4.58 -19.66
CA ASN A 277 15.58 -5.18 -20.71
C ASN A 277 14.10 -5.38 -20.30
N LYS A 278 13.70 -4.93 -19.10
CA LYS A 278 12.36 -5.19 -18.55
C LYS A 278 11.47 -3.94 -18.48
N LEU A 279 11.95 -2.77 -18.90
CA LEU A 279 11.16 -1.52 -18.89
C LEU A 279 10.07 -1.44 -19.97
N ASP A 280 10.04 -2.42 -20.88
CA ASP A 280 9.09 -2.48 -21.98
C ASP A 280 7.66 -2.71 -21.50
N TYR A 281 7.49 -3.49 -20.42
CA TYR A 281 6.19 -3.88 -19.86
C TYR A 281 6.22 -3.95 -18.32
N TYR A 282 5.96 -2.82 -17.67
CA TYR A 282 5.96 -2.71 -16.20
C TYR A 282 4.94 -3.65 -15.54
N GLU A 283 3.84 -3.98 -16.22
CA GLU A 283 2.78 -4.84 -15.69
C GLU A 283 3.22 -6.30 -15.46
N HIS A 284 4.33 -6.75 -16.07
CA HIS A 284 4.88 -8.11 -15.92
C HIS A 284 6.01 -8.19 -14.90
N LEU A 285 6.35 -7.09 -14.24
CA LEU A 285 7.34 -7.01 -13.18
C LEU A 285 6.64 -6.78 -11.87
N THR A 286 7.19 -7.35 -10.80
CA THR A 286 6.72 -7.10 -9.44
C THR A 286 7.91 -6.99 -8.52
N PHE A 287 7.89 -5.95 -7.68
CA PHE A 287 8.82 -5.69 -6.60
C PHE A 287 8.11 -5.92 -5.26
N ARG A 288 8.88 -6.11 -4.18
CA ARG A 288 8.34 -6.30 -2.83
C ARG A 288 8.38 -4.99 -2.05
N SER A 289 7.24 -4.62 -1.50
CA SER A 289 7.05 -3.46 -0.62
C SER A 289 7.55 -3.75 0.81
N VAL A 290 7.58 -2.73 1.67
CA VAL A 290 7.95 -2.79 3.11
C VAL A 290 7.07 -3.79 3.85
N THR A 291 5.79 -3.87 3.51
CA THR A 291 4.85 -4.85 4.10
C THR A 291 4.83 -6.20 3.37
N GLY A 292 5.73 -6.41 2.40
CA GLY A 292 5.80 -7.66 1.63
C GLY A 292 4.74 -7.78 0.54
N LYS A 293 3.88 -6.78 0.32
CA LYS A 293 2.95 -6.74 -0.82
C LYS A 293 3.68 -6.49 -2.14
N ASP A 294 3.17 -7.06 -3.23
CA ASP A 294 3.72 -6.82 -4.56
C ASP A 294 3.29 -5.46 -5.10
N TYR A 295 4.19 -4.78 -5.80
CA TYR A 295 3.90 -3.57 -6.56
C TYR A 295 4.72 -3.54 -7.84
N ASN A 296 4.31 -2.74 -8.82
CA ASN A 296 4.99 -2.67 -10.11
C ASN A 296 5.14 -1.25 -10.66
N HIS A 297 4.45 -0.28 -10.07
CA HIS A 297 4.59 1.14 -10.38
C HIS A 297 4.79 1.94 -9.09
N TRP A 298 5.16 3.21 -9.24
CA TRP A 298 5.31 4.13 -8.12
C TRP A 298 4.86 5.53 -8.53
N LEU A 299 4.10 6.18 -7.66
CA LEU A 299 3.55 7.52 -7.89
C LEU A 299 3.96 8.46 -6.75
N PRO A 300 4.77 9.51 -7.03
CA PRO A 300 5.09 10.51 -6.02
C PRO A 300 3.88 11.32 -5.58
N ILE A 301 3.92 11.77 -4.33
CA ILE A 301 2.89 12.64 -3.74
C ILE A 301 3.28 14.12 -3.86
N PHE A 302 2.29 15.01 -3.83
CA PHE A 302 2.55 16.45 -3.65
C PHE A 302 2.69 16.75 -2.16
N ILE A 303 3.92 16.96 -1.67
CA ILE A 303 4.20 17.33 -0.27
C ILE A 303 4.11 18.85 -0.09
N ASN A 304 4.83 19.61 -0.90
CA ASN A 304 4.75 21.07 -0.95
C ASN A 304 5.24 21.56 -2.33
N GLU A 305 5.15 22.87 -2.56
CA GLU A 305 5.53 23.49 -3.83
C GLU A 305 7.00 23.25 -4.21
N GLU A 306 7.90 23.31 -3.22
CA GLU A 306 9.32 23.08 -3.46
C GLU A 306 9.62 21.63 -3.85
N HIS A 307 9.00 20.67 -3.15
CA HIS A 307 9.08 19.24 -3.46
C HIS A 307 8.54 18.97 -4.87
N PHE A 308 7.39 19.55 -5.23
CA PHE A 308 6.83 19.39 -6.56
C PHE A 308 7.75 19.97 -7.63
N ARG A 309 8.24 21.21 -7.45
CA ARG A 309 9.14 21.84 -8.42
C ARG A 309 10.40 21.02 -8.66
N LYS A 310 10.99 20.43 -7.61
CA LYS A 310 12.17 19.55 -7.72
C LYS A 310 11.83 18.19 -8.35
N GLY A 311 10.64 17.65 -8.06
CA GLY A 311 10.19 16.33 -8.50
C GLY A 311 9.28 16.32 -9.73
N GLN A 312 8.99 17.46 -10.37
CA GLN A 312 7.92 17.59 -11.37
C GLN A 312 8.09 16.61 -12.52
N THR A 313 9.30 16.53 -13.07
CA THR A 313 9.65 15.58 -14.14
C THR A 313 9.43 14.13 -13.70
N ILE A 314 9.78 13.79 -12.45
CA ILE A 314 9.58 12.45 -11.89
C ILE A 314 8.09 12.15 -11.79
N ILE A 315 7.29 13.08 -11.27
CA ILE A 315 5.82 12.95 -11.16
C ILE A 315 5.17 12.75 -12.52
N GLN A 316 5.51 13.59 -13.50
CA GLN A 316 4.98 13.52 -14.85
C GLN A 316 5.35 12.19 -15.52
N ASN A 317 6.60 11.75 -15.38
CA ASN A 317 7.05 10.47 -15.92
C ASN A 317 6.33 9.30 -15.24
N SER A 318 6.21 9.29 -13.91
CA SER A 318 5.44 8.27 -13.18
C SER A 318 4.00 8.17 -13.67
N ILE A 319 3.30 9.29 -13.85
CA ILE A 319 1.94 9.31 -14.40
C ILE A 319 1.91 8.75 -15.82
N SER A 320 2.87 9.14 -16.66
CA SER A 320 2.92 8.64 -18.04
C SER A 320 3.16 7.14 -18.11
N VAL A 321 4.08 6.62 -17.27
CA VAL A 321 4.36 5.18 -17.18
C VAL A 321 3.13 4.41 -16.69
N ILE A 322 2.45 4.89 -15.64
CA ILE A 322 1.21 4.27 -15.15
C ILE A 322 0.13 4.27 -16.24
N TYR A 323 -0.02 5.38 -16.95
CA TYR A 323 -1.04 5.51 -17.99
C TYR A 323 -0.76 4.59 -19.19
N ASN A 324 0.48 4.52 -19.66
CA ASN A 324 0.87 3.79 -20.86
C ASN A 324 1.29 2.33 -20.60
N GLY A 325 1.64 1.97 -19.36
CA GLY A 325 2.16 0.65 -18.98
C GLY A 325 3.62 0.41 -19.40
N THR A 326 4.32 1.43 -19.87
CA THR A 326 5.67 1.33 -20.44
C THR A 326 6.48 2.61 -20.24
N ALA A 327 7.80 2.47 -20.12
CA ALA A 327 8.75 3.59 -20.06
C ALA A 327 9.53 3.81 -21.35
N LEU A 328 9.08 3.21 -22.46
CA LEU A 328 9.73 3.35 -23.77
C LEU A 328 9.89 4.84 -24.15
N GLY A 329 11.12 5.22 -24.52
CA GLY A 329 11.50 6.60 -24.84
C GLY A 329 10.98 7.09 -26.20
N SER A 330 9.66 7.09 -26.39
CA SER A 330 8.98 7.59 -27.59
C SER A 330 8.06 8.74 -27.25
N ALA A 331 8.00 9.76 -28.12
CA ALA A 331 7.15 10.94 -27.93
C ALA A 331 5.66 10.58 -27.75
N ARG A 332 5.22 9.42 -28.25
CA ARG A 332 3.85 8.92 -28.06
C ARG A 332 3.52 8.60 -26.61
N TYR A 333 4.53 8.29 -25.80
CA TYR A 333 4.44 7.95 -24.38
C TYR A 333 4.93 9.08 -23.46
N ASP A 334 5.16 10.28 -24.01
CA ASP A 334 5.46 11.44 -23.17
C ASP A 334 4.21 11.88 -22.41
N PHE A 335 4.44 12.46 -21.24
CA PHE A 335 3.37 12.95 -20.37
C PHE A 335 2.46 13.93 -21.10
N LYS A 336 1.15 13.74 -20.95
CA LYS A 336 0.12 14.70 -21.35
C LYS A 336 -0.74 14.99 -20.12
N PRO A 337 -1.15 16.24 -19.85
CA PRO A 337 -1.91 16.56 -18.64
C PRO A 337 -3.15 15.68 -18.46
N ILE A 338 -3.85 15.35 -19.54
CA ILE A 338 -5.02 14.45 -19.50
C ILE A 338 -4.72 13.07 -18.88
N MET A 339 -3.48 12.59 -18.96
CA MET A 339 -3.05 11.36 -18.29
C MET A 339 -3.13 11.49 -16.77
N ALA A 340 -2.79 12.65 -16.20
CA ALA A 340 -2.89 12.90 -14.77
C ALA A 340 -4.35 12.83 -14.29
N LEU A 341 -5.27 13.45 -15.04
CA LEU A 341 -6.69 13.37 -14.74
C LEU A 341 -7.19 11.92 -14.77
N ASN A 342 -6.83 11.15 -15.81
CA ASN A 342 -7.25 9.76 -15.93
C ASN A 342 -6.66 8.88 -14.81
N VAL A 343 -5.34 8.91 -14.60
CA VAL A 343 -4.67 8.10 -13.58
C VAL A 343 -5.16 8.43 -12.17
N LEU A 344 -5.21 9.71 -11.81
CA LEU A 344 -5.54 10.12 -10.44
C LEU A 344 -7.01 9.89 -10.10
N THR A 345 -7.94 10.16 -11.03
CA THR A 345 -9.36 9.86 -10.81
C THR A 345 -9.61 8.35 -10.69
N THR A 346 -8.95 7.53 -11.52
CA THR A 346 -9.03 6.06 -11.38
C THR A 346 -8.45 5.59 -10.06
N LEU A 347 -7.26 6.09 -9.65
CA LEU A 347 -6.66 5.76 -8.35
C LEU A 347 -7.60 6.12 -7.20
N MET A 348 -8.09 7.35 -7.16
CA MET A 348 -9.02 7.82 -6.13
C MET A 348 -10.29 6.95 -6.07
N ASN A 349 -10.91 6.64 -7.21
CA ASN A 349 -12.10 5.79 -7.25
C ASN A 349 -11.81 4.35 -6.80
N LYS A 350 -10.68 3.75 -7.21
CA LYS A 350 -10.30 2.40 -6.76
C LYS A 350 -9.93 2.38 -5.28
N SER A 351 -9.24 3.39 -4.78
CA SER A 351 -8.98 3.56 -3.35
C SER A 351 -10.29 3.68 -2.57
N SER A 352 -11.30 4.41 -3.09
CA SER A 352 -12.63 4.47 -2.47
C SER A 352 -13.31 3.09 -2.39
N VAL A 353 -13.24 2.28 -3.45
CA VAL A 353 -13.78 0.91 -3.45
C VAL A 353 -13.03 0.01 -2.46
N GLN A 354 -11.70 0.08 -2.43
CA GLN A 354 -10.86 -0.69 -1.49
C GLN A 354 -11.14 -0.29 -0.04
N LEU A 355 -11.22 1.01 0.24
CA LEU A 355 -11.55 1.58 1.54
C LEU A 355 -12.93 1.13 2.03
N PHE A 356 -13.92 1.10 1.13
CA PHE A 356 -15.25 0.60 1.46
C PHE A 356 -15.23 -0.89 1.84
N ASN A 357 -14.44 -1.71 1.12
CA ASN A 357 -14.35 -3.15 1.37
C ASN A 357 -13.41 -3.52 2.55
N GLY A 358 -12.44 -2.67 2.88
CA GLY A 358 -11.38 -2.94 3.85
C GLY A 358 -11.80 -2.87 5.33
N GLN A 359 -10.85 -3.23 6.21
CA GLN A 359 -11.03 -3.15 7.66
C GLN A 359 -10.89 -1.70 8.19
N MET A 360 -11.43 -1.41 9.37
CA MET A 360 -11.43 -0.03 9.92
C MET A 360 -10.02 0.52 10.18
N PHE A 361 -9.04 -0.28 10.58
CA PHE A 361 -7.68 0.21 10.83
C PHE A 361 -6.95 0.57 9.52
N GLU A 362 -7.13 -0.24 8.47
CA GLU A 362 -6.63 0.05 7.12
C GLU A 362 -7.22 1.35 6.54
N SER A 363 -8.36 1.80 7.08
CA SER A 363 -9.07 2.97 6.56
C SER A 363 -8.33 4.30 6.76
N LYS A 364 -7.55 4.50 7.84
CA LYS A 364 -6.86 5.78 8.08
C LYS A 364 -5.79 6.04 7.00
N HIS A 365 -4.84 5.13 6.84
CA HIS A 365 -3.78 5.25 5.82
C HIS A 365 -4.35 5.28 4.39
N ALA A 366 -5.45 4.57 4.13
CA ALA A 366 -6.16 4.64 2.86
C ALA A 366 -6.78 6.02 2.59
N ILE A 367 -7.36 6.66 3.62
CA ILE A 367 -7.89 8.03 3.53
C ILE A 367 -6.75 9.03 3.31
N GLU A 368 -5.61 8.87 4.01
CA GLU A 368 -4.42 9.69 3.79
C GLU A 368 -3.91 9.57 2.34
N ALA A 369 -3.79 8.35 1.80
CA ALA A 369 -3.41 8.13 0.41
C ALA A 369 -4.39 8.77 -0.58
N TYR A 370 -5.70 8.66 -0.33
CA TYR A 370 -6.73 9.35 -1.12
C TYR A 370 -6.53 10.86 -1.11
N CYS A 371 -6.29 11.47 0.06
CA CYS A 371 -6.04 12.90 0.18
C CYS A 371 -4.76 13.34 -0.55
N HIS A 372 -3.70 12.52 -0.55
CA HIS A 372 -2.51 12.78 -1.34
C HIS A 372 -2.79 12.78 -2.85
N PHE A 373 -3.57 11.82 -3.36
CA PHE A 373 -3.96 11.79 -4.77
C PHE A 373 -4.88 12.96 -5.15
N LEU A 374 -5.83 13.28 -4.29
CA LEU A 374 -6.72 14.44 -4.46
C LEU A 374 -5.90 15.73 -4.55
N ARG A 375 -5.00 15.96 -3.60
CA ARG A 375 -4.18 17.17 -3.55
C ARG A 375 -3.28 17.29 -4.77
N LEU A 376 -2.67 16.19 -5.20
CA LEU A 376 -1.89 16.15 -6.44
C LEU A 376 -2.76 16.50 -7.65
N LEU A 377 -3.98 15.93 -7.76
CA LEU A 377 -4.90 16.22 -8.85
C LEU A 377 -5.34 17.69 -8.87
N MET A 378 -5.67 18.26 -7.70
CA MET A 378 -6.01 19.68 -7.57
C MET A 378 -4.86 20.58 -8.04
N HIS A 379 -3.62 20.25 -7.65
CA HIS A 379 -2.44 20.98 -8.11
C HIS A 379 -2.27 20.87 -9.63
N PHE A 380 -2.43 19.68 -10.22
CA PHE A 380 -2.41 19.49 -11.68
C PHE A 380 -3.49 20.33 -12.40
N ILE A 381 -4.70 20.41 -11.86
CA ILE A 381 -5.78 21.22 -12.44
C ILE A 381 -5.42 22.70 -12.42
N ASP A 382 -4.79 23.19 -11.37
CA ASP A 382 -4.39 24.59 -11.27
C ASP A 382 -3.26 24.96 -12.25
N ILE A 383 -2.28 24.07 -12.44
CA ILE A 383 -1.15 24.34 -13.36
C ILE A 383 -1.45 23.98 -14.83
N TYR A 384 -2.51 23.20 -15.10
CA TYR A 384 -2.97 22.86 -16.45
C TYR A 384 -4.46 23.22 -16.64
N PRO A 385 -4.79 24.47 -17.03
CA PRO A 385 -6.17 24.92 -17.20
C PRO A 385 -7.00 24.12 -18.22
N GLU A 386 -6.34 23.40 -19.14
CA GLU A 386 -7.01 22.46 -20.05
C GLU A 386 -7.71 21.30 -19.33
N LEU A 387 -7.24 20.92 -18.14
CA LEU A 387 -7.88 19.89 -17.32
C LEU A 387 -9.21 20.38 -16.76
N ASP A 388 -9.25 21.60 -16.22
CA ASP A 388 -10.50 22.23 -15.76
C ASP A 388 -11.49 22.35 -16.92
N ARG A 389 -11.05 22.83 -18.09
CA ARG A 389 -11.89 22.89 -19.29
C ARG A 389 -12.46 21.54 -19.66
N HIS A 390 -11.62 20.50 -19.72
CA HIS A 390 -12.04 19.14 -20.07
C HIS A 390 -13.03 18.55 -19.06
N ILE A 391 -12.82 18.79 -17.75
CA ILE A 391 -13.77 18.40 -16.70
C ILE A 391 -15.13 19.04 -16.96
N ASN A 392 -15.16 20.35 -17.17
CA ASN A 392 -16.39 21.11 -17.37
C ASN A 392 -17.11 20.72 -18.68
N GLU A 393 -16.39 20.54 -19.79
CA GLU A 393 -16.94 20.03 -21.05
C GLU A 393 -17.54 18.62 -20.89
N THR A 394 -16.88 17.73 -20.13
CA THR A 394 -17.41 16.39 -19.86
C THR A 394 -18.73 16.46 -19.08
N ILE A 395 -18.80 17.30 -18.05
CA ILE A 395 -20.01 17.49 -17.23
C ILE A 395 -21.14 18.12 -18.06
N GLU A 396 -20.81 19.12 -18.86
CA GLU A 396 -21.77 19.79 -19.73
C GLU A 396 -22.36 18.83 -20.78
N ASN A 397 -21.51 18.08 -21.48
CA ASN A 397 -21.93 17.10 -22.47
C ASN A 397 -22.78 15.98 -21.85
N PHE A 398 -22.40 15.49 -20.67
CA PHE A 398 -23.18 14.52 -19.92
C PHE A 398 -24.56 15.08 -19.54
N SER A 399 -24.63 16.35 -19.14
CA SER A 399 -25.88 16.98 -18.70
C SER A 399 -26.82 17.32 -19.86
N LYS A 400 -26.29 17.79 -21.00
CA LYS A 400 -27.09 18.27 -22.14
C LYS A 400 -27.59 17.18 -23.08
N ASP A 401 -26.80 16.14 -23.32
CA ASP A 401 -27.13 15.13 -24.33
C ASP A 401 -27.12 13.71 -23.74
N ILE A 402 -28.28 13.06 -23.78
CA ILE A 402 -28.45 11.68 -23.31
C ILE A 402 -27.52 10.69 -24.03
N ARG A 403 -27.10 10.97 -25.27
CA ARG A 403 -26.16 10.11 -26.02
C ARG A 403 -24.74 10.12 -25.45
N ASN A 404 -24.43 11.10 -24.61
CA ASN A 404 -23.15 11.17 -23.87
C ASN A 404 -23.25 10.54 -22.47
N ARG A 405 -24.43 10.04 -22.07
CA ARG A 405 -24.65 9.36 -20.80
C ARG A 405 -24.56 7.85 -20.99
N ASN A 406 -23.35 7.36 -21.26
CA ASN A 406 -23.12 5.92 -21.30
C ASN A 406 -21.68 5.52 -20.96
N LYS A 407 -21.46 4.22 -20.79
CA LYS A 407 -20.14 3.62 -20.48
C LYS A 407 -19.05 3.89 -21.51
N LYS A 408 -19.36 4.36 -22.73
CA LYS A 408 -18.32 4.71 -23.72
C LYS A 408 -17.75 6.10 -23.45
N VAL A 409 -18.57 7.03 -22.98
CA VAL A 409 -18.18 8.43 -22.71
C VAL A 409 -17.82 8.62 -21.23
N VAL A 410 -18.67 8.10 -20.34
CA VAL A 410 -18.46 8.09 -18.89
C VAL A 410 -18.38 6.64 -18.43
N SER A 411 -17.19 6.06 -18.45
CA SER A 411 -16.97 4.65 -18.12
C SER A 411 -17.38 4.28 -16.70
N ASP A 412 -17.08 5.14 -15.74
CA ASP A 412 -17.27 4.91 -14.30
C ASP A 412 -17.92 6.13 -13.64
N ILE A 413 -18.99 5.89 -12.86
CA ILE A 413 -19.73 6.97 -12.20
C ILE A 413 -18.92 7.54 -11.02
N GLY A 414 -18.13 6.74 -10.31
CA GLY A 414 -17.30 7.22 -9.22
C GLY A 414 -16.20 8.17 -9.69
N GLU A 415 -15.52 7.83 -10.80
CA GLU A 415 -14.57 8.74 -11.46
C GLU A 415 -15.25 10.04 -11.93
N PHE A 416 -16.48 9.94 -12.44
CA PHE A 416 -17.25 11.12 -12.85
C PHE A 416 -17.65 11.99 -11.66
N LEU A 417 -18.06 11.40 -10.53
CA LEU A 417 -18.38 12.14 -9.30
C LEU A 417 -17.18 12.93 -8.78
N ILE A 418 -15.96 12.40 -8.89
CA ILE A 418 -14.74 13.15 -8.54
C ILE A 418 -14.58 14.38 -9.44
N LYS A 419 -14.77 14.23 -10.76
CA LYS A 419 -14.72 15.36 -11.72
C LYS A 419 -15.77 16.42 -11.40
N VAL A 420 -16.99 16.00 -11.06
CA VAL A 420 -18.08 16.88 -10.64
C VAL A 420 -17.71 17.64 -9.37
N ALA A 421 -17.17 16.96 -8.37
CA ALA A 421 -16.80 17.57 -7.10
C ALA A 421 -15.66 18.59 -7.25
N LEU A 422 -14.76 18.38 -8.22
CA LEU A 422 -13.66 19.29 -8.53
C LEU A 422 -14.06 20.46 -9.45
N SER A 423 -15.23 20.41 -10.09
CA SER A 423 -15.69 21.47 -10.99
C SER A 423 -16.00 22.75 -10.23
N LYS A 424 -15.47 23.87 -10.71
CA LYS A 424 -15.81 25.22 -10.23
C LYS A 424 -17.11 25.75 -10.87
N ASN A 425 -17.54 25.17 -11.99
CA ASN A 425 -18.67 25.67 -12.79
C ASN A 425 -19.98 24.92 -12.51
N TYR A 426 -19.90 23.67 -12.05
CA TYR A 426 -21.06 22.82 -11.81
C TYR A 426 -21.09 22.31 -10.38
N ARG A 427 -22.26 22.43 -9.74
CA ARG A 427 -22.55 21.83 -8.44
C ARG A 427 -23.24 20.49 -8.63
N PHE A 428 -22.98 19.54 -7.72
CA PHE A 428 -23.64 18.25 -7.72
C PHE A 428 -25.18 18.36 -7.83
N ASP A 429 -25.80 19.27 -7.08
CA ASP A 429 -27.26 19.46 -7.09
C ASP A 429 -27.83 19.86 -8.46
N GLN A 430 -27.04 20.51 -9.32
CA GLN A 430 -27.49 20.93 -10.66
C GLN A 430 -27.54 19.77 -11.65
N ILE A 431 -26.75 18.71 -11.40
CA ILE A 431 -26.58 17.59 -12.32
C ILE A 431 -27.01 16.24 -11.74
N LYS A 432 -27.34 16.17 -10.44
CA LYS A 432 -27.67 14.93 -9.71
C LYS A 432 -28.78 14.14 -10.39
N LYS A 433 -29.78 14.82 -10.96
CA LYS A 433 -30.87 14.17 -11.73
C LYS A 433 -30.32 13.31 -12.86
N TYR A 434 -29.41 13.85 -13.66
CA TYR A 434 -28.83 13.15 -14.82
C TYR A 434 -27.89 12.02 -14.40
N ILE A 435 -27.17 12.20 -13.30
CA ILE A 435 -26.32 11.16 -12.70
C ILE A 435 -27.18 9.99 -12.23
N TYR A 436 -28.27 10.27 -11.51
CA TYR A 436 -29.16 9.23 -11.00
C TYR A 436 -29.93 8.51 -12.11
N GLU A 437 -30.42 9.22 -13.13
CA GLU A 437 -31.01 8.60 -14.33
C GLU A 437 -30.08 7.54 -14.95
N GLU A 438 -28.82 7.91 -15.18
CA GLU A 438 -27.81 7.01 -15.74
C GLU A 438 -27.40 5.90 -14.77
N TYR A 439 -27.28 6.21 -13.47
CA TYR A 439 -26.94 5.26 -12.43
C TYR A 439 -27.98 4.13 -12.33
N PHE A 440 -29.26 4.48 -12.20
CA PHE A 440 -30.34 3.49 -12.13
C PHE A 440 -30.48 2.71 -13.45
N ALA A 441 -30.24 3.34 -14.61
CA ALA A 441 -30.23 2.64 -15.90
C ALA A 441 -29.14 1.54 -15.97
N ARG A 442 -27.95 1.79 -15.39
CA ARG A 442 -26.87 0.78 -15.28
C ARG A 442 -27.23 -0.37 -14.34
N GLN A 443 -28.04 -0.12 -13.31
CA GLN A 443 -28.45 -1.14 -12.35
C GLN A 443 -29.38 -2.19 -12.94
N ILE A 444 -30.21 -1.83 -13.94
CA ILE A 444 -31.15 -2.76 -14.57
C ILE A 444 -30.43 -4.02 -15.11
N TYR A 445 -29.21 -3.86 -15.63
CA TYR A 445 -28.38 -5.00 -16.06
C TYR A 445 -28.14 -6.00 -14.92
N TRP A 446 -27.81 -5.52 -13.72
CA TRP A 446 -27.54 -6.38 -12.56
C TRP A 446 -28.81 -7.05 -12.02
N ILE A 447 -29.93 -6.31 -12.01
CA ILE A 447 -31.25 -6.84 -11.61
C ILE A 447 -31.66 -7.98 -12.55
N GLN A 448 -31.54 -7.80 -13.86
CA GLN A 448 -31.82 -8.84 -14.86
C GLN A 448 -30.89 -10.04 -14.72
N ARG A 449 -29.59 -9.81 -14.51
CA ARG A 449 -28.59 -10.88 -14.42
C ARG A 449 -28.87 -11.83 -13.25
N LYS A 450 -29.37 -11.31 -12.13
CA LYS A 450 -29.72 -12.09 -10.93
C LYS A 450 -31.05 -12.86 -11.08
N ASN A 451 -31.85 -12.56 -12.12
CA ASN A 451 -33.12 -13.22 -12.41
C ASN A 451 -34.12 -13.22 -11.23
N ILE A 452 -34.15 -12.12 -10.49
CA ILE A 452 -34.97 -11.96 -9.27
C ILE A 452 -36.42 -11.61 -9.61
N ILE A 453 -36.65 -10.91 -10.73
CA ILE A 453 -37.98 -10.46 -11.17
C ILE A 453 -38.26 -11.02 -12.55
N HIS A 454 -39.39 -11.74 -12.66
CA HIS A 454 -39.84 -12.34 -13.91
C HIS A 454 -40.37 -11.33 -14.93
N ASN A 455 -41.04 -10.26 -14.48
CA ASN A 455 -41.51 -9.18 -15.32
C ASN A 455 -41.13 -7.81 -14.73
N LEU A 456 -40.13 -7.15 -15.32
CA LEU A 456 -39.64 -5.86 -14.83
C LEU A 456 -40.61 -4.68 -15.08
N LEU A 457 -41.69 -4.88 -15.83
CA LEU A 457 -42.75 -3.88 -15.98
C LEU A 457 -43.92 -4.07 -14.99
N ASP A 458 -43.91 -5.16 -14.22
CA ASP A 458 -44.90 -5.48 -13.18
C ASP A 458 -44.20 -5.69 -11.83
N ILE A 459 -43.45 -4.68 -11.41
CA ILE A 459 -42.73 -4.70 -10.13
C ILE A 459 -43.71 -4.38 -9.00
N LYS A 460 -43.76 -5.23 -7.99
CA LYS A 460 -44.59 -5.05 -6.80
C LYS A 460 -43.75 -4.49 -5.65
N ILE A 461 -44.40 -3.89 -4.66
CA ILE A 461 -43.74 -3.35 -3.46
C ILE A 461 -42.88 -4.43 -2.76
N ASN A 462 -43.37 -5.68 -2.70
CA ASN A 462 -42.64 -6.79 -2.08
C ASN A 462 -41.35 -7.18 -2.83
N ASP A 463 -41.23 -6.83 -4.12
CA ASP A 463 -40.02 -7.13 -4.90
C ASP A 463 -38.87 -6.18 -4.56
N LEU A 464 -39.16 -4.97 -4.03
CA LEU A 464 -38.16 -3.94 -3.76
C LEU A 464 -37.02 -4.42 -2.85
N SER A 465 -37.31 -5.28 -1.86
CA SER A 465 -36.29 -5.85 -0.98
C SER A 465 -35.28 -6.71 -1.77
N ASN A 466 -35.79 -7.57 -2.65
CA ASN A 466 -34.95 -8.45 -3.46
C ASN A 466 -34.17 -7.66 -4.53
N ILE A 467 -34.78 -6.62 -5.12
CA ILE A 467 -34.07 -5.70 -6.02
C ILE A 467 -32.92 -5.03 -5.28
N PHE A 468 -33.21 -4.47 -4.08
CA PHE A 468 -32.21 -3.77 -3.29
C PHE A 468 -31.01 -4.66 -3.01
N GLU A 469 -31.24 -5.91 -2.58
CA GLU A 469 -30.15 -6.87 -2.31
C GLU A 469 -29.33 -7.17 -3.59
N ALA A 470 -29.96 -7.26 -4.77
CA ALA A 470 -29.23 -7.43 -6.03
C ALA A 470 -28.28 -6.27 -6.38
N VAL A 471 -28.61 -5.05 -5.97
CA VAL A 471 -27.85 -3.83 -6.33
C VAL A 471 -27.15 -3.18 -5.13
N LYS A 472 -27.19 -3.83 -3.96
CA LYS A 472 -26.72 -3.32 -2.67
C LYS A 472 -25.30 -2.77 -2.70
N VAL A 473 -24.37 -3.53 -3.27
CA VAL A 473 -22.97 -3.12 -3.42
C VAL A 473 -22.85 -1.80 -4.19
N SER A 474 -23.58 -1.67 -5.32
CA SER A 474 -23.56 -0.42 -6.08
C SER A 474 -24.17 0.75 -5.33
N ASN A 475 -25.25 0.52 -4.57
CA ASN A 475 -25.90 1.55 -3.74
C ASN A 475 -24.95 2.04 -2.65
N HIS A 476 -24.30 1.12 -1.95
CA HIS A 476 -23.32 1.48 -0.93
C HIS A 476 -22.14 2.26 -1.52
N LEU A 477 -21.60 1.83 -2.67
CA LEU A 477 -20.51 2.53 -3.34
C LEU A 477 -20.91 3.94 -3.82
N LEU A 478 -22.15 4.13 -4.29
CA LEU A 478 -22.64 5.46 -4.66
C LEU A 478 -22.68 6.38 -3.44
N VAL A 479 -23.33 5.95 -2.37
CA VAL A 479 -23.42 6.75 -1.13
C VAL A 479 -22.02 7.03 -0.58
N PHE A 480 -21.13 6.03 -0.61
CA PHE A 480 -19.75 6.17 -0.19
C PHE A 480 -18.98 7.22 -1.01
N ASN A 481 -19.10 7.20 -2.34
CA ASN A 481 -18.44 8.19 -3.20
C ASN A 481 -18.99 9.61 -2.99
N LEU A 482 -20.30 9.75 -2.75
CA LEU A 482 -20.90 11.05 -2.39
C LEU A 482 -20.36 11.55 -1.05
N GLU A 483 -20.23 10.67 -0.07
CA GLU A 483 -19.70 10.98 1.25
C GLU A 483 -18.20 11.35 1.20
N MET A 484 -17.41 10.66 0.37
CA MET A 484 -16.01 11.00 0.09
C MET A 484 -15.91 12.40 -0.52
N ALA A 485 -16.73 12.71 -1.53
CA ALA A 485 -16.75 14.02 -2.16
C ALA A 485 -17.16 15.12 -1.19
N GLU A 486 -18.20 14.91 -0.39
CA GLU A 486 -18.64 15.90 0.60
C GLU A 486 -17.61 16.13 1.70
N THR A 487 -16.96 15.07 2.18
CA THR A 487 -16.00 15.17 3.28
C THR A 487 -14.64 15.69 2.84
N PHE A 488 -14.17 15.32 1.65
CA PHE A 488 -12.79 15.58 1.22
C PHE A 488 -12.68 16.49 -0.01
N ILE A 489 -13.77 16.78 -0.73
CA ILE A 489 -13.76 17.63 -1.93
C ILE A 489 -14.75 18.78 -1.75
N PHE A 490 -14.42 19.70 -0.84
CA PHE A 490 -15.23 20.87 -0.51
C PHE A 490 -14.40 22.16 -0.54
N SER A 491 -15.07 23.31 -0.55
CA SER A 491 -14.41 24.61 -0.54
C SER A 491 -13.53 24.80 0.70
N GLY A 492 -12.26 25.16 0.52
CA GLY A 492 -11.30 25.32 1.62
C GLY A 492 -10.52 24.05 1.98
N VAL A 493 -10.84 22.89 1.38
CA VAL A 493 -10.11 21.64 1.67
C VAL A 493 -8.68 21.68 1.15
N LYS A 494 -8.45 22.34 0.01
CA LYS A 494 -7.13 22.45 -0.60
C LYS A 494 -6.16 23.12 0.35
N GLU A 495 -6.54 24.27 0.89
CA GLU A 495 -5.73 25.08 1.79
C GLU A 495 -5.42 24.32 3.09
N ARG A 496 -6.40 23.57 3.61
CA ARG A 496 -6.21 22.71 4.78
C ARG A 496 -5.22 21.58 4.52
N LEU A 497 -5.37 20.89 3.37
CA LEU A 497 -4.44 19.84 2.97
C LEU A 497 -3.05 20.42 2.67
N ASP A 498 -2.96 21.62 2.11
CA ASP A 498 -1.69 22.29 1.84
C ASP A 498 -0.90 22.61 3.11
N GLN A 499 -1.59 23.06 4.16
CA GLN A 499 -0.99 23.32 5.48
C GLN A 499 -0.53 22.05 6.19
N ALA A 500 -1.11 20.90 5.86
CA ALA A 500 -0.87 19.62 6.52
C ALA A 500 -0.13 18.61 5.62
N PHE A 501 0.56 19.06 4.58
CA PHE A 501 1.30 18.20 3.64
C PHE A 501 0.47 17.10 2.95
N GLY A 502 -0.85 17.29 2.85
CA GLY A 502 -1.78 16.34 2.27
C GLY A 502 -2.42 15.38 3.26
N TYR A 503 -2.10 15.48 4.55
CA TYR A 503 -2.76 14.71 5.61
C TYR A 503 -4.06 15.38 6.06
N PRO A 504 -5.20 14.67 6.06
CA PRO A 504 -6.42 15.17 6.64
C PRO A 504 -6.34 15.23 8.18
N PRO A 505 -7.04 16.16 8.84
CA PRO A 505 -7.12 16.19 10.30
C PRO A 505 -7.78 14.92 10.86
N ASP A 506 -7.25 14.38 11.97
CA ASP A 506 -7.73 13.13 12.58
C ASP A 506 -9.22 13.17 12.94
N ALA A 507 -9.73 14.29 13.46
CA ALA A 507 -11.15 14.47 13.75
C ALA A 507 -12.05 14.33 12.51
N VAL A 508 -11.56 14.72 11.32
CA VAL A 508 -12.30 14.53 10.05
C VAL A 508 -12.30 13.06 9.65
N VAL A 509 -11.17 12.38 9.81
CA VAL A 509 -11.01 10.94 9.53
C VAL A 509 -11.94 10.12 10.43
N GLU A 510 -11.95 10.37 11.74
CA GLU A 510 -12.79 9.67 12.70
C GLU A 510 -14.28 9.84 12.40
N LYS A 511 -14.70 11.07 12.11
CA LYS A 511 -16.08 11.36 11.71
C LYS A 511 -16.47 10.63 10.43
N PHE A 512 -15.57 10.58 9.45
CA PHE A 512 -15.79 9.84 8.21
C PHE A 512 -15.92 8.32 8.45
N GLN A 513 -15.07 7.75 9.30
CA GLN A 513 -15.14 6.34 9.68
C GLN A 513 -16.46 5.99 10.36
N GLN A 514 -17.02 6.88 11.19
CA GLN A 514 -18.36 6.69 11.77
C GLN A 514 -19.44 6.67 10.68
N ARG A 515 -19.37 7.58 9.70
CA ARG A 515 -20.28 7.60 8.55
C ARG A 515 -20.17 6.34 7.69
N LEU A 516 -18.96 5.80 7.49
CA LEU A 516 -18.75 4.54 6.78
C LEU A 516 -19.53 3.37 7.42
N LYS A 517 -19.58 3.29 8.76
CA LYS A 517 -20.40 2.27 9.45
C LYS A 517 -21.89 2.42 9.11
N ALA A 518 -22.38 3.65 9.11
CA ALA A 518 -23.77 3.94 8.75
C ALA A 518 -24.07 3.53 7.29
N ILE A 519 -23.15 3.81 6.35
CA ILE A 519 -23.32 3.43 4.94
C ILE A 519 -23.40 1.91 4.78
N LYS A 520 -22.52 1.16 5.44
CA LYS A 520 -22.53 -0.32 5.40
C LYS A 520 -23.83 -0.92 5.97
N SER A 521 -24.52 -0.19 6.85
CA SER A 521 -25.77 -0.62 7.48
C SER A 521 -27.02 -0.39 6.62
N ILE A 522 -26.91 0.32 5.49
CA ILE A 522 -28.06 0.60 4.62
C ILE A 522 -28.56 -0.72 3.99
N ASP A 523 -29.81 -1.09 4.25
CA ASP A 523 -30.37 -2.39 3.84
C ASP A 523 -31.68 -2.28 3.03
N ARG A 524 -32.18 -1.06 2.81
CA ARG A 524 -33.44 -0.81 2.10
C ARG A 524 -33.47 0.55 1.40
N TYR A 525 -34.40 0.69 0.45
CA TYR A 525 -34.53 1.90 -0.36
C TYR A 525 -34.86 3.17 0.44
N SER A 526 -35.64 3.10 1.51
CA SER A 526 -35.95 4.31 2.30
C SER A 526 -34.70 4.96 2.91
N GLN A 527 -33.80 4.14 3.47
CA GLN A 527 -32.51 4.59 4.00
C GLN A 527 -31.58 5.08 2.86
N PHE A 528 -31.54 4.35 1.75
CA PHE A 528 -30.71 4.72 0.61
C PHE A 528 -31.13 6.06 -0.01
N VAL A 529 -32.43 6.26 -0.25
CA VAL A 529 -33.00 7.51 -0.79
C VAL A 529 -32.68 8.70 0.10
N GLN A 530 -32.75 8.52 1.43
CA GLN A 530 -32.32 9.54 2.38
C GLN A 530 -30.82 9.85 2.24
N ALA A 531 -29.99 8.83 2.15
CA ALA A 531 -28.54 8.98 2.03
C ALA A 531 -28.11 9.70 0.74
N ILE A 532 -28.81 9.46 -0.38
CA ILE A 532 -28.55 10.15 -1.67
C ILE A 532 -29.30 11.48 -1.84
N ARG A 533 -29.98 11.96 -0.79
CA ARG A 533 -30.74 13.23 -0.76
C ARG A 533 -31.81 13.33 -1.85
N MET A 534 -32.61 12.28 -1.98
CA MET A 534 -33.75 12.20 -2.92
C MET A 534 -35.11 12.06 -2.22
N SER A 535 -35.18 12.28 -0.91
CA SER A 535 -36.44 12.15 -0.14
C SER A 535 -37.52 13.16 -0.53
N ASP A 536 -37.15 14.24 -1.23
CA ASP A 536 -38.06 15.23 -1.82
C ASP A 536 -38.71 14.73 -3.13
N VAL A 537 -38.04 13.82 -3.84
CA VAL A 537 -38.48 13.26 -5.13
C VAL A 537 -39.11 11.88 -4.97
N ILE A 538 -38.52 11.01 -4.15
CA ILE A 538 -38.97 9.63 -3.92
C ILE A 538 -39.51 9.55 -2.49
N LYS A 539 -40.84 9.66 -2.35
CA LYS A 539 -41.52 9.73 -1.05
C LYS A 539 -42.14 8.40 -0.66
N THR A 540 -42.53 7.60 -1.65
CA THR A 540 -43.27 6.36 -1.47
C THR A 540 -42.57 5.19 -2.17
N PRO A 541 -42.88 3.94 -1.78
CA PRO A 541 -42.44 2.76 -2.53
C PRO A 541 -42.86 2.79 -4.02
N ASP A 542 -44.03 3.33 -4.32
CA ASP A 542 -44.53 3.47 -5.70
C ASP A 542 -43.67 4.44 -6.53
N ASP A 543 -43.18 5.54 -5.93
CA ASP A 543 -42.24 6.45 -6.59
C ASP A 543 -40.94 5.72 -6.99
N MET A 544 -40.44 4.84 -6.10
CA MET A 544 -39.25 4.03 -6.37
C MET A 544 -39.51 3.01 -7.49
N ILE A 545 -40.67 2.36 -7.49
CA ILE A 545 -41.08 1.44 -8.56
C ILE A 545 -41.14 2.19 -9.90
N ASN A 546 -41.78 3.35 -9.94
CA ASN A 546 -41.86 4.19 -11.13
C ASN A 546 -40.49 4.62 -11.65
N LEU A 547 -39.55 4.93 -10.75
CA LEU A 547 -38.17 5.25 -11.11
C LEU A 547 -37.45 4.04 -11.73
N ILE A 548 -37.60 2.85 -11.16
CA ILE A 548 -37.02 1.62 -11.71
C ILE A 548 -37.62 1.34 -13.09
N ILE A 549 -38.94 1.41 -13.24
CA ILE A 549 -39.64 1.22 -14.51
C ILE A 549 -39.17 2.21 -15.58
N THR A 550 -38.96 3.48 -15.21
CA THR A 550 -38.44 4.50 -16.13
C THR A 550 -36.98 4.19 -16.52
N SER A 551 -36.17 3.74 -15.57
CA SER A 551 -34.76 3.40 -15.78
C SER A 551 -34.56 2.22 -16.73
N ILE A 552 -35.53 1.31 -16.82
CA ILE A 552 -35.55 0.23 -17.82
C ILE A 552 -35.51 0.77 -19.25
N LYS A 553 -36.30 1.80 -19.55
CA LYS A 553 -36.33 2.43 -20.89
C LYS A 553 -34.99 3.08 -21.22
N VAL A 554 -34.42 3.81 -20.25
CA VAL A 554 -33.09 4.43 -20.41
C VAL A 554 -32.01 3.35 -20.59
N SER A 555 -32.11 2.25 -19.84
CA SER A 555 -31.19 1.11 -19.94
C SER A 555 -31.17 0.49 -21.34
N ASP A 556 -32.34 0.32 -21.95
CA ASP A 556 -32.50 -0.18 -23.32
C ASP A 556 -31.96 0.83 -24.36
N GLN A 557 -32.30 2.11 -24.21
CA GLN A 557 -31.79 3.19 -25.08
C GLN A 557 -30.26 3.29 -25.06
N GLN A 558 -29.62 3.13 -23.90
CA GLN A 558 -28.16 3.12 -23.76
C GLN A 558 -27.51 1.78 -24.11
N GLY A 559 -28.31 0.75 -24.40
CA GLY A 559 -27.86 -0.58 -24.79
C GLY A 559 -27.23 -1.40 -23.67
N TYR A 560 -27.56 -1.11 -22.41
CA TYR A 560 -27.16 -1.92 -21.26
C TYR A 560 -27.98 -3.20 -21.16
N THR A 561 -29.24 -3.13 -21.56
CA THR A 561 -30.16 -4.25 -21.64
C THR A 561 -30.83 -4.24 -23.01
N ARG A 562 -31.48 -5.34 -23.40
CA ARG A 562 -32.32 -5.41 -24.61
C ARG A 562 -33.70 -5.88 -24.21
N ILE A 563 -34.71 -5.10 -24.57
CA ILE A 563 -36.09 -5.36 -24.20
C ILE A 563 -36.90 -5.45 -25.49
N GLN A 564 -37.17 -6.67 -25.96
CA GLN A 564 -38.11 -6.88 -27.05
C GLN A 564 -39.50 -7.21 -26.49
N PRO A 565 -40.57 -6.55 -26.95
CA PRO A 565 -41.92 -6.94 -26.61
C PRO A 565 -42.18 -8.34 -27.17
N SER A 566 -42.52 -9.29 -26.30
CA SER A 566 -43.02 -10.59 -26.77
C SER A 566 -44.50 -10.46 -27.13
N SER A 567 -44.96 -11.28 -28.07
CA SER A 567 -46.35 -11.37 -28.55
C SER A 567 -47.39 -11.74 -27.49
N ASP A 568 -46.94 -12.09 -26.28
CA ASP A 568 -47.66 -12.55 -25.10
C ASP A 568 -47.48 -11.62 -23.88
N GLY A 569 -46.84 -10.44 -24.06
CA GLY A 569 -46.68 -9.42 -23.01
C GLY A 569 -45.62 -9.77 -21.95
N GLN A 570 -44.81 -10.81 -22.15
CA GLN A 570 -43.75 -11.26 -21.24
C GLN A 570 -42.35 -11.03 -21.83
N TYR A 571 -41.56 -10.14 -21.23
CA TYR A 571 -40.19 -9.88 -21.67
C TYR A 571 -39.24 -11.03 -21.32
N ARG A 572 -38.91 -11.87 -22.30
CA ARG A 572 -37.91 -12.93 -22.15
C ARG A 572 -36.51 -12.46 -22.55
N ARG A 573 -35.54 -12.92 -21.76
CA ARG A 573 -34.10 -12.67 -21.81
C ARG A 573 -33.52 -12.84 -23.23
N PHE A 574 -32.75 -11.85 -23.70
CA PHE A 574 -31.71 -12.09 -24.69
C PHE A 574 -30.42 -11.43 -24.21
N ASN A 575 -29.48 -12.25 -23.73
CA ASN A 575 -28.11 -11.80 -23.54
C ASN A 575 -27.57 -11.41 -24.92
N ARG A 576 -27.36 -10.12 -25.17
CA ARG A 576 -26.13 -9.79 -25.88
C ARG A 576 -25.04 -10.14 -24.88
N THR A 577 -24.30 -11.21 -25.16
CA THR A 577 -22.90 -11.29 -24.77
C THR A 577 -22.25 -10.01 -25.30
N THR A 578 -22.36 -8.92 -24.55
CA THR A 578 -21.26 -7.98 -24.54
C THR A 578 -20.06 -8.81 -24.12
N ARG A 579 -18.88 -8.59 -24.71
CA ARG A 579 -17.64 -9.33 -24.38
C ARG A 579 -17.32 -9.40 -22.86
N TYR A 580 -18.09 -8.73 -22.00
CA TYR A 580 -18.07 -8.71 -20.54
C TYR A 580 -18.53 -10.01 -19.86
N ASP A 581 -19.21 -10.93 -20.55
CA ASP A 581 -19.86 -12.08 -19.91
C ASP A 581 -18.91 -13.21 -19.44
N GLN A 582 -17.60 -13.15 -19.70
CA GLN A 582 -16.66 -14.15 -19.16
C GLN A 582 -16.13 -13.80 -17.75
N GLN A 583 -16.44 -12.64 -17.18
CA GLN A 583 -15.66 -12.09 -16.05
C GLN A 583 -16.25 -12.20 -14.63
N SER A 584 -17.44 -12.77 -14.40
CA SER A 584 -17.93 -12.99 -13.01
C SER A 584 -17.73 -14.40 -12.45
N LYS A 585 -16.98 -15.26 -13.14
CA LYS A 585 -16.66 -16.61 -12.64
C LYS A 585 -15.33 -16.69 -11.86
N TYR A 586 -14.58 -15.60 -11.73
CA TYR A 586 -13.23 -15.64 -11.12
C TYR A 586 -12.92 -14.51 -10.13
N THR A 587 -13.93 -13.94 -9.45
CA THR A 587 -13.70 -12.99 -8.33
C THR A 587 -14.05 -13.56 -6.95
N ASN A 588 -14.21 -14.89 -6.85
CA ASN A 588 -14.11 -15.61 -5.57
C ASN A 588 -12.94 -16.59 -5.68
N LYS A 589 -11.73 -16.06 -5.54
CA LYS A 589 -10.54 -16.74 -5.01
C LYS A 589 -9.54 -15.70 -4.55
#